data_AF-A0A1H9FYR8-F1
#
_entry.id   AF-A0A1H9FYR8-F1
#
_cell.length_a   1.000
_cell.length_b   1.000
_cell.length_c   1.000
_cell.angle_alpha   90.00
_cell.angle_beta   90.00
_cell.angle_gamma   90.00
#
_symmetry.space_group_name_H-M   'P 1'
#
loop_
_entity.id
_entity.type
_entity.pdbx_description
1 polymer ?
#
loop_
_entity_poly.entity_id
_entity_poly.type
_entity_poly.pdbx_seq_one_letter_code
_entity_poly.pdbx_strand_id
1 'polypeptide(L)'
;MEFITVGETINCVRVFNDPDTGEEKRLVVTSFNAQVDRVAPHVAAALTQDEREQLAHWLTDRTRLQSVLEEKSIETTILETLPALMAQAVDALDKLETLDRKTYESITQSLKALSDALERAESHTTSHSVELDQMQDDEALKERLDVIRDNLEKRK
;
A
#
# COMPACT_ATOMS: atom_id res chain seq x y z
N MET A 1 7.77 4.25 16.65
CA MET A 1 6.57 4.98 16.18
C MET A 1 6.12 4.38 14.87
N GLU A 2 4.83 4.48 14.56
CA GLU A 2 4.26 4.05 13.29
C GLU A 2 3.74 5.26 12.53
N PHE A 3 3.86 5.23 11.21
CA PHE A 3 3.31 6.25 10.32
C PHE A 3 2.29 5.57 9.41
N ILE A 4 1.03 5.98 9.51
CA ILE A 4 -0.07 5.30 8.84
C ILE A 4 -0.79 6.29 7.94
N THR A 5 -0.78 6.01 6.64
CA THR A 5 -1.54 6.78 5.65
C THR A 5 -2.98 6.28 5.61
N VAL A 6 -3.92 7.22 5.80
CA VAL A 6 -5.37 7.03 5.72
C VAL A 6 -5.95 8.12 4.82
N GLY A 7 -6.21 7.78 3.56
CA GLY A 7 -6.59 8.75 2.54
C GLY A 7 -5.50 9.80 2.34
N GLU A 8 -5.87 11.08 2.35
CA GLU A 8 -4.90 12.18 2.23
C GLU A 8 -4.22 12.57 3.55
N THR A 9 -4.31 11.74 4.59
CA THR A 9 -3.79 12.08 5.92
C THR A 9 -2.80 11.04 6.41
N ILE A 10 -1.61 11.48 6.82
CA ILE A 10 -0.62 10.67 7.52
C ILE A 10 -0.85 10.87 9.01
N ASN A 11 -1.02 9.77 9.74
CA ASN A 11 -1.12 9.74 11.19
C ASN A 11 0.21 9.27 11.78
N CYS A 12 0.79 10.07 12.67
CA CYS A 12 1.94 9.69 13.47
C CYS A 12 1.45 9.02 14.75
N VAL A 13 1.66 7.72 14.87
CA VAL A 13 1.15 6.89 15.96
C VAL A 13 2.29 6.46 16.87
N ARG A 14 2.21 6.86 18.14
CA ARG A 14 3.10 6.37 19.19
C ARG A 14 2.52 5.09 19.75
N VAL A 15 3.29 4.02 19.61
CA VAL A 15 2.98 2.70 20.17
C VAL A 15 3.76 2.58 21.47
N PHE A 16 3.07 2.27 22.56
CA PHE A 16 3.67 2.05 23.88
C PHE A 16 2.89 0.96 24.62
N ASN A 17 3.59 0.17 25.42
CA ASN A 17 2.94 -0.82 26.27
C ASN A 17 2.39 -0.12 27.51
N ASP A 18 1.13 -0.41 27.83
CA ASP A 18 0.54 0.02 29.08
C ASP A 18 1.24 -0.72 30.24
N PRO A 19 1.86 -0.01 31.20
CA PRO A 19 2.56 -0.65 32.30
C PRO A 19 1.61 -1.37 33.29
N ASP A 20 0.32 -1.03 33.29
CA ASP A 20 -0.69 -1.60 34.20
C ASP A 20 -1.38 -2.83 33.60
N THR A 21 -1.59 -2.87 32.28
CA THR A 21 -2.26 -4.01 31.62
C THR A 21 -1.33 -4.90 30.80
N GLY A 22 -0.12 -4.43 30.49
CA GLY A 22 0.81 -5.10 29.57
C GLY A 22 0.35 -5.10 28.11
N GLU A 23 -0.75 -4.41 27.79
CA GLU A 23 -1.30 -4.34 26.45
C GLU A 23 -0.64 -3.22 25.63
N GLU A 24 -0.44 -3.49 24.34
CA GLU A 24 0.03 -2.47 23.39
C GLU A 24 -1.05 -1.40 23.20
N LYS A 25 -0.73 -0.15 23.55
CA LYS A 25 -1.58 1.02 23.30
C LYS A 25 -1.01 1.87 22.17
N ARG A 26 -1.94 2.41 21.37
CA ARG A 26 -1.65 3.24 20.20
C ARG A 26 -2.24 4.63 20.41
N LEU A 27 -1.42 5.67 20.28
CA LEU A 27 -1.85 7.07 20.40
C LEU A 27 -1.47 7.84 19.14
N VAL A 28 -2.46 8.42 18.46
CA VAL A 28 -2.22 9.39 17.39
C VAL A 28 -1.71 10.68 18.02
N VAL A 29 -0.43 11.00 17.79
CA VAL A 29 0.24 12.17 18.37
C VAL A 29 -0.02 13.42 17.54
N THR A 30 -0.07 13.26 16.22
CA THR A 30 -0.35 14.32 15.27
C THR A 30 -0.73 13.70 13.92
N SER A 31 -1.38 14.50 13.08
CA SER A 31 -1.72 14.10 11.71
C SER A 31 -1.51 15.29 10.77
N PHE A 32 -1.16 14.98 9.53
CA PHE A 32 -0.90 16.00 8.51
C PHE A 32 -1.22 15.46 7.12
N ASN A 33 -1.31 16.36 6.14
CA ASN A 33 -1.68 15.98 4.78
C ASN A 33 -0.56 15.17 4.10
N ALA A 34 -0.95 14.12 3.38
CA ALA A 34 -0.06 13.18 2.68
C ALA A 34 0.69 13.81 1.48
N GLN A 35 0.29 14.99 1.02
CA GLN A 35 0.96 15.73 -0.06
C GLN A 35 2.17 16.54 0.43
N VAL A 36 2.46 16.52 1.72
CA VAL A 36 3.62 17.24 2.27
C VAL A 36 4.86 16.33 2.23
N ASP A 37 5.88 16.76 1.51
CA ASP A 37 7.18 16.09 1.32
C ASP A 37 8.16 16.36 2.47
N ARG A 38 7.76 17.19 3.45
CA ARG A 38 8.60 17.67 4.56
C ARG A 38 7.83 17.65 5.87
N VAL A 39 8.55 17.54 6.98
CA VAL A 39 7.93 17.60 8.31
C VAL A 39 7.35 19.00 8.53
N ALA A 40 6.02 19.10 8.62
CA ALA A 40 5.36 20.38 8.84
C ALA A 40 5.67 20.95 10.24
N PRO A 41 5.72 22.28 10.43
CA PRO A 41 6.10 22.89 11.71
C PRO A 41 5.24 22.45 12.90
N HIS A 42 3.93 22.25 12.68
CA HIS A 42 3.00 21.77 13.71
C HIS A 42 3.23 20.30 14.08
N VAL A 43 3.71 19.49 13.13
CA VAL A 43 4.10 18.08 13.34
C VAL A 43 5.43 18.02 14.11
N ALA A 44 6.41 18.84 13.71
CA ALA A 44 7.70 18.94 14.37
C ALA A 44 7.61 19.40 15.84
N ALA A 45 6.55 20.13 16.20
CA ALA A 45 6.30 20.57 17.56
C ALA A 45 5.69 19.47 18.45
N ALA A 46 4.96 18.52 17.85
CA ALA A 46 4.31 17.42 18.56
C ALA A 46 5.22 16.19 18.75
N LEU A 47 6.35 16.16 18.05
CA LEU A 47 7.29 15.03 18.00
C LEU A 47 8.60 15.35 18.73
N THR A 48 9.19 14.33 19.35
CA THR A 48 10.56 14.38 19.88
C THR A 48 11.59 14.43 18.73
N GLN A 49 12.85 14.73 19.04
CA GLN A 49 13.91 14.79 18.02
C GLN A 49 14.05 13.46 17.27
N ASP A 50 14.11 12.33 17.99
CA ASP A 50 14.24 10.99 17.41
C ASP A 50 13.04 10.64 16.51
N GLU A 51 11.84 11.07 16.90
CA GLU A 51 10.61 10.85 16.12
C GLU A 51 10.56 11.72 14.86
N ARG A 52 11.11 12.94 14.92
CA ARG A 52 11.26 13.80 13.73
C ARG A 52 12.23 13.18 12.73
N GLU A 53 13.33 12.59 13.21
CA GLU A 53 14.30 11.90 12.36
C GLU A 53 13.67 10.65 11.71
N GLN A 54 12.93 9.85 12.48
CA GLN A 54 12.17 8.71 11.95
C GLN A 54 11.15 9.14 10.89
N LEU A 55 10.42 10.24 11.13
CA LEU A 55 9.46 10.76 10.17
C LEU A 55 10.13 11.31 8.91
N ALA A 56 11.26 12.00 9.03
CA ALA A 56 12.01 12.52 7.89
C ALA A 56 12.56 11.39 7.01
N HIS A 57 13.07 10.31 7.62
CA HIS A 57 13.47 9.12 6.88
C HIS A 57 12.28 8.47 6.17
N TRP A 58 11.16 8.29 6.86
CA TRP A 58 9.95 7.72 6.28
C TRP A 58 9.42 8.54 5.09
N LEU A 59 9.38 9.88 5.21
CA LEU A 59 8.99 10.77 4.12
C LEU A 59 9.93 10.65 2.91
N THR A 60 11.25 10.53 3.15
CA THR A 60 12.25 10.37 2.09
C THR A 60 12.07 9.04 1.35
N ASP A 61 11.86 7.95 2.09
CA ASP A 61 11.62 6.63 1.51
C ASP A 61 10.32 6.60 0.71
N ARG A 62 9.28 7.27 1.20
CA ARG A 62 8.01 7.44 0.49
C ARG A 62 8.17 8.24 -0.80
N THR A 63 8.87 9.37 -0.79
CA THR A 63 9.16 10.14 -2.01
C THR A 63 9.97 9.31 -3.03
N ARG A 64 10.92 8.50 -2.55
CA ARG A 64 11.67 7.58 -3.41
C ARG A 64 10.76 6.53 -4.04
N LEU A 65 9.87 5.93 -3.26
CA LEU A 65 8.88 4.96 -3.76
C LEU A 65 7.95 5.61 -4.78
N GLN A 66 7.42 6.80 -4.50
CA GLN A 66 6.58 7.54 -5.44
C GLN A 66 7.32 7.86 -6.74
N SER A 67 8.58 8.30 -6.68
CA SER A 67 9.38 8.56 -7.87
C SER A 67 9.60 7.29 -8.71
N VAL A 68 9.86 6.15 -8.07
CA VAL A 68 10.00 4.86 -8.77
C VAL A 68 8.67 4.43 -9.41
N LEU A 69 7.55 4.71 -8.75
CA LEU A 69 6.21 4.39 -9.27
C LEU A 69 5.77 5.33 -10.38
N GLU A 70 6.18 6.59 -10.36
CA GLU A 70 5.95 7.55 -11.46
C GLU A 70 6.76 7.20 -12.72
N GLU A 71 7.96 6.64 -12.56
CA GLU A 71 8.80 6.22 -13.69
C GLU A 71 8.35 4.89 -14.33
N LYS A 72 7.64 4.03 -13.58
CA LYS A 72 7.11 2.76 -14.11
C LYS A 72 5.82 2.98 -14.88
N SER A 73 5.65 2.27 -16.01
CA SER A 73 4.38 2.28 -16.72
C SER A 73 3.28 1.65 -15.85
N ILE A 74 2.06 2.19 -15.98
CA ILE A 74 0.91 1.73 -15.22
C ILE A 74 0.64 0.22 -15.44
N GLU A 75 0.88 -0.27 -16.66
CA GLU A 75 0.73 -1.68 -17.00
C GLU A 75 1.68 -2.56 -16.18
N THR A 76 2.93 -2.14 -15.99
CA THR A 76 3.91 -2.86 -15.16
C THR A 76 3.54 -2.81 -13.69
N THR A 77 3.13 -1.64 -13.18
CA THR A 77 2.68 -1.50 -11.79
C THR A 77 1.46 -2.37 -11.47
N ILE A 78 0.50 -2.49 -12.39
CA ILE A 78 -0.65 -3.40 -12.27
C ILE A 78 -0.19 -4.86 -12.20
N LEU A 79 0.69 -5.28 -13.11
CA LEU A 79 1.16 -6.66 -13.14
C LEU A 79 2.03 -7.03 -11.93
N GLU A 80 2.81 -6.09 -11.39
CA GLU A 80 3.60 -6.29 -10.16
C GLU A 80 2.73 -6.34 -8.88
N THR A 81 1.61 -5.63 -8.85
CA THR A 81 0.69 -5.62 -7.68
C THR A 81 -0.33 -6.74 -7.69
N LEU A 82 -0.68 -7.26 -8.86
CA LEU A 82 -1.72 -8.26 -9.01
C LEU A 82 -1.53 -9.51 -8.12
N PRO A 83 -0.32 -10.10 -7.99
CA PRO A 83 -0.13 -11.27 -7.12
C PRO A 83 -0.45 -10.99 -5.65
N ALA A 84 -0.01 -9.85 -5.12
CA ALA A 84 -0.27 -9.45 -3.74
C ALA A 84 -1.78 -9.23 -3.51
N LEU A 85 -2.47 -8.60 -4.46
CA LEU A 85 -3.93 -8.42 -4.40
C LEU A 85 -4.69 -9.73 -4.47
N MET A 86 -4.23 -10.68 -5.28
CA MET A 86 -4.82 -12.02 -5.34
C MET A 86 -4.64 -12.77 -4.01
N ALA A 87 -3.47 -12.67 -3.38
CA ALA A 87 -3.22 -13.25 -2.06
C ALA A 87 -4.15 -12.64 -1.00
N GLN A 88 -4.29 -11.31 -0.97
CA GLN A 88 -5.22 -10.64 -0.05
C GLN A 88 -6.69 -10.99 -0.33
N ALA A 89 -7.07 -11.16 -1.60
CA ALA A 89 -8.42 -11.57 -1.97
C ALA A 89 -8.73 -13.00 -1.50
N VAL A 90 -7.77 -13.92 -1.56
CA VAL A 90 -7.91 -15.28 -0.98
C VAL A 90 -8.10 -15.18 0.53
N ASP A 91 -7.27 -14.40 1.21
CA ASP A 91 -7.35 -14.16 2.65
C ASP A 91 -8.72 -13.58 3.07
N ALA A 92 -9.29 -12.69 2.25
CA ALA A 92 -10.61 -12.11 2.47
C ALA A 92 -11.72 -13.15 2.25
N LEU A 93 -11.61 -13.99 1.22
CA LEU A 93 -12.57 -15.06 0.94
C LEU A 93 -12.60 -16.10 2.08
N ASP A 94 -11.46 -16.43 2.66
CA ASP A 94 -11.37 -17.38 3.78
C ASP A 94 -11.97 -16.82 5.09
N LYS A 95 -11.98 -15.49 5.25
CA LYS A 95 -12.53 -14.81 6.43
C LYS A 95 -14.03 -14.53 6.31
N LEU A 96 -14.61 -14.65 5.12
CA LEU A 96 -16.03 -14.37 4.89
C LEU A 96 -16.89 -15.61 5.15
N GLU A 97 -17.88 -15.49 6.03
CA GLU A 97 -18.87 -16.55 6.26
C GLU A 97 -19.82 -16.77 5.08
N THR A 98 -20.08 -15.71 4.29
CA THR A 98 -20.94 -15.78 3.10
C THR A 98 -20.42 -14.86 2.00
N LEU A 99 -20.57 -15.29 0.75
CA LEU A 99 -20.21 -14.53 -0.45
C LEU A 99 -21.44 -14.40 -1.35
N ASP A 100 -21.71 -13.18 -1.81
CA ASP A 100 -22.79 -12.92 -2.74
C ASP A 100 -22.53 -13.63 -4.10
N ARG A 101 -23.58 -14.26 -4.65
CA ARG A 101 -23.46 -15.09 -5.86
C ARG A 101 -23.00 -14.30 -7.08
N LYS A 102 -23.43 -13.04 -7.21
CA LYS A 102 -23.03 -12.18 -8.32
C LYS A 102 -21.55 -11.79 -8.20
N THR A 103 -21.09 -11.55 -6.97
CA THR A 103 -19.66 -11.29 -6.67
C THR A 103 -18.81 -12.52 -7.00
N TYR A 104 -19.25 -13.71 -6.59
CA TYR A 104 -18.60 -14.98 -6.94
C TYR A 104 -18.48 -15.21 -8.44
N GLU A 105 -19.59 -15.05 -9.18
CA GLU A 105 -19.61 -15.21 -10.65
C GLU A 105 -18.69 -14.20 -11.34
N SER A 106 -18.68 -12.95 -10.89
CA SER A 106 -17.83 -11.89 -11.43
C SER A 106 -16.34 -12.16 -11.20
N ILE A 107 -15.95 -12.62 -10.01
CA ILE A 107 -14.56 -12.99 -9.70
C ILE A 107 -14.14 -14.17 -10.59
N THR A 108 -14.98 -15.20 -10.69
CA THR A 108 -14.69 -16.40 -11.48
C THR A 108 -14.50 -16.07 -12.97
N GLN A 109 -15.37 -15.23 -13.53
CA GLN A 109 -15.26 -14.81 -14.92
C GLN A 109 -13.99 -13.99 -15.18
N SER A 110 -13.62 -13.13 -14.23
CA SER A 110 -12.40 -12.31 -14.31
C SER A 110 -11.14 -13.15 -14.21
N LEU A 111 -11.12 -14.15 -13.32
CA LEU A 111 -10.02 -15.12 -13.21
C LEU A 111 -9.83 -15.90 -14.51
N LYS A 112 -10.92 -16.33 -15.14
CA LYS A 112 -10.87 -17.01 -16.44
C LYS A 112 -10.27 -16.11 -17.52
N ALA A 113 -10.76 -14.88 -17.63
CA ALA A 113 -10.25 -13.93 -18.62
C ALA A 113 -8.76 -13.60 -18.40
N LEU A 114 -8.33 -13.51 -17.14
CA LEU A 114 -6.93 -13.32 -16.75
C LEU A 114 -6.08 -14.55 -17.11
N SER A 115 -6.55 -15.76 -16.81
CA SER A 115 -5.87 -17.01 -17.18
C SER A 115 -5.67 -17.08 -18.70
N ASP A 116 -6.72 -16.83 -19.48
CA ASP A 116 -6.65 -16.84 -20.95
C ASP A 116 -5.65 -15.77 -21.45
N ALA A 117 -5.53 -14.63 -20.78
CA ALA A 117 -4.57 -13.57 -21.12
C ALA A 117 -3.13 -13.96 -20.77
N LEU A 118 -2.91 -14.62 -19.63
CA LEU A 118 -1.61 -15.12 -19.21
C LEU A 118 -1.10 -16.23 -20.14
N GLU A 119 -1.97 -17.15 -20.56
CA GLU A 119 -1.63 -18.19 -21.54
C GLU A 119 -1.18 -17.59 -22.88
N ARG A 120 -1.82 -16.51 -23.35
CA ARG A 120 -1.36 -15.79 -24.55
C ARG A 120 -0.01 -15.11 -24.32
N ALA A 121 0.19 -14.56 -23.13
CA ALA A 121 1.43 -13.87 -22.75
C ALA A 121 2.61 -14.82 -22.55
N GLU A 122 2.38 -16.12 -22.30
CA GLU A 122 3.41 -17.15 -22.14
C GLU A 122 4.41 -17.13 -23.31
N SER A 123 3.91 -16.95 -24.54
CA SER A 123 4.70 -16.84 -25.78
C SER A 123 5.66 -15.64 -25.85
N HIS A 124 5.54 -14.67 -24.93
CA HIS A 124 6.35 -13.46 -24.84
C HIS A 124 7.11 -13.34 -23.51
N THR A 125 7.07 -14.38 -22.67
CA THR A 125 7.80 -14.37 -21.39
C THR A 125 9.31 -14.54 -21.62
N THR A 126 10.09 -13.62 -21.07
CA THR A 126 11.54 -13.74 -20.93
C THR A 126 11.84 -13.89 -19.44
N SER A 127 12.72 -14.83 -19.08
CA SER A 127 13.11 -15.03 -17.68
C SER A 127 13.90 -13.80 -17.18
N HIS A 128 13.21 -12.89 -16.53
CA HIS A 128 13.81 -11.91 -15.63
C HIS A 128 13.12 -12.04 -14.28
N SER A 129 13.90 -12.45 -13.27
CA SER A 129 13.48 -12.42 -11.88
C SER A 129 13.48 -10.97 -11.41
N VAL A 130 12.29 -10.38 -11.27
CA VAL A 130 12.16 -9.15 -10.49
C VAL A 130 12.02 -9.61 -9.04
N GLU A 131 13.12 -9.49 -8.29
CA GLU A 131 13.08 -9.66 -6.83
C GLU A 131 12.22 -8.53 -6.26
N LEU A 132 11.05 -8.90 -5.74
CA LEU A 132 10.26 -8.03 -4.87
C LEU A 132 11.01 -7.95 -3.54
N ASP A 133 11.73 -6.85 -3.35
CA ASP A 133 12.48 -6.56 -2.13
C ASP A 133 11.49 -6.43 -0.94
N GLN A 134 11.54 -7.41 -0.05
CA GLN A 134 10.63 -7.58 1.09
C GLN A 134 10.98 -6.62 2.23
N MET A 135 10.71 -5.33 2.08
CA MET A 135 10.63 -4.41 3.22
C MET A 135 9.56 -3.34 2.94
N GLN A 136 8.49 -3.34 3.76
CA GLN A 136 7.33 -2.42 3.74
C GLN A 136 6.25 -2.67 2.67
N ASP A 137 5.89 -3.94 2.47
CA ASP A 137 4.94 -4.38 1.44
C ASP A 137 3.55 -3.72 1.51
N ASP A 138 3.00 -3.47 2.70
CA ASP A 138 1.63 -2.95 2.83
C ASP A 138 1.49 -1.48 2.43
N GLU A 139 2.48 -0.64 2.79
CA GLU A 139 2.48 0.78 2.41
C GLU A 139 2.87 0.94 0.94
N ALA A 140 3.82 0.15 0.46
CA ALA A 140 4.17 0.10 -0.95
C ALA A 140 2.98 -0.38 -1.82
N LEU A 141 2.21 -1.35 -1.35
CA LEU A 141 1.01 -1.83 -2.04
C LEU A 141 -0.09 -0.76 -2.05
N LYS A 142 -0.32 -0.05 -0.94
CA LYS A 142 -1.26 1.08 -0.89
C LYS A 142 -0.89 2.18 -1.88
N GLU A 143 0.36 2.61 -1.90
CA GLU A 143 0.80 3.67 -2.82
C GLU A 143 0.68 3.22 -4.29
N ARG A 144 1.00 1.94 -4.60
CA ARG A 144 0.78 1.37 -5.93
C ARG A 144 -0.70 1.35 -6.32
N LEU A 145 -1.60 1.01 -5.39
CA LEU A 145 -3.05 1.04 -5.61
C LEU A 145 -3.58 2.45 -5.83
N ASP A 146 -3.06 3.42 -5.08
CA ASP A 146 -3.45 4.83 -5.21
C ASP A 146 -3.05 5.37 -6.59
N VAL A 147 -1.86 5.05 -7.10
CA VAL A 147 -1.43 5.37 -8.48
C VAL A 147 -2.36 4.74 -9.53
N ILE A 148 -2.81 3.50 -9.31
CA ILE A 148 -3.77 2.82 -10.21
C ILE A 148 -5.12 3.54 -10.19
N ARG A 149 -5.63 3.89 -9.00
CA ARG A 149 -6.91 4.58 -8.82
C ARG A 149 -6.91 5.95 -9.49
N ASP A 150 -5.90 6.78 -9.23
CA ASP A 150 -5.82 8.14 -9.77
C ASP A 150 -5.76 8.14 -11.31
N ASN A 151 -5.10 7.14 -11.92
CA ASN A 151 -5.08 6.98 -13.37
C ASN A 151 -6.45 6.55 -13.94
N LEU A 152 -7.20 5.70 -13.23
CA LEU A 152 -8.55 5.31 -13.64
C LEU A 152 -9.53 6.48 -13.57
N GLU A 153 -9.37 7.40 -12.61
CA GLU A 153 -10.19 8.60 -12.49
C GLU A 153 -9.87 9.65 -13.56
N LYS A 154 -8.59 9.80 -13.94
CA LYS A 154 -8.17 10.70 -15.04
C LYS A 154 -8.63 10.24 -16.44
N ARG A 155 -9.04 8.98 -16.59
CA ARG A 155 -9.53 8.40 -17.86
C ARG A 155 -11.06 8.40 -17.99
N LYS A 156 -11.80 8.94 -17.01
CA LYS A 156 -13.25 9.18 -17.09
C LYS A 156 -13.56 10.61 -17.53
#